data_AF-A0A7C2WAZ5-F1
#
_entry.id   AF-A0A7C2WAZ5-F1
#
_cell.length_a   1.000
_cell.length_b   1.000
_cell.length_c   1.000
_cell.angle_alpha   90.00
_cell.angle_beta   90.00
_cell.angle_gamma   90.00
#
_symmetry.space_group_name_H-M   'P 1'
#
loop_
_entity.id
_entity.type
_entity.pdbx_description
1 polymer ?
#
loop_
_entity_poly.entity_id
_entity_poly.type
_entity_poly.pdbx_seq_one_letter_code
_entity_poly.pdbx_strand_id
1 'polypeptide(L)' 'MEGIRVRAAEEHDLEAIAEIFRCPGVIHGTLQLPYRSIEEWRERLARRSPDRHPLVAELDGRVVG' A
#
# COMPACT_ATOMS: atom_id res chain seq x y z
N MET A 1 -21.23 9.04 6.48
CA MET A 1 -19.89 9.20 5.89
C MET A 1 -18.94 8.49 6.82
N GLU A 2 -18.46 7.31 6.46
CA GLU A 2 -17.32 6.76 7.22
C GLU A 2 -16.12 7.66 6.93
N GLY A 3 -15.44 8.11 8.00
CA GLY A 3 -14.20 8.86 7.86
C GLY A 3 -13.07 7.96 7.41
N ILE A 4 -11.94 8.57 7.04
CA ILE A 4 -10.71 7.82 6.74
C ILE A 4 -10.27 7.09 8.02
N ARG A 5 -10.07 5.76 7.90
CA ARG A 5 -9.46 4.93 8.95
C ARG A 5 -8.01 4.67 8.60
N VAL A 6 -7.10 4.86 9.55
CA VAL A 6 -5.70 4.45 9.40
C VAL A 6 -5.48 3.18 10.21
N ARG A 7 -4.98 2.12 9.56
CA ARG A 7 -4.72 0.82 10.18
C ARG A 7 -3.45 0.17 9.64
N ALA A 8 -3.00 -0.90 10.28
CA ALA A 8 -1.93 -1.72 9.75
C ALA A 8 -2.33 -2.33 8.39
N ALA A 9 -1.36 -2.39 7.48
CA ALA A 9 -1.51 -3.08 6.21
C ALA A 9 -1.53 -4.59 6.43
N GLU A 10 -2.52 -5.27 5.86
CA GLU A 10 -2.70 -6.71 5.90
C GLU A 10 -2.53 -7.32 4.51
N GLU A 11 -2.37 -8.64 4.42
CA GLU A 11 -2.10 -9.32 3.16
C GLU A 11 -3.18 -9.09 2.10
N HIS A 12 -4.44 -8.93 2.51
CA HIS A 12 -5.56 -8.65 1.61
C HIS A 12 -5.57 -7.23 1.02
N ASP A 13 -4.69 -6.33 1.49
CA ASP A 13 -4.54 -4.99 0.93
C ASP A 13 -3.57 -4.95 -0.26
N LEU A 14 -2.90 -6.07 -0.55
CA LEU A 14 -1.82 -6.17 -1.53
C LEU A 14 -2.19 -5.59 -2.89
N GLU A 15 -3.36 -5.94 -3.41
CA GLU A 15 -3.86 -5.49 -4.70
C GLU A 15 -4.10 -3.98 -4.72
N ALA A 16 -4.68 -3.43 -3.67
CA ALA A 16 -4.95 -2.00 -3.55
C ALA A 16 -3.65 -1.19 -3.41
N ILE A 17 -2.69 -1.68 -2.61
CA ILE A 17 -1.35 -1.08 -2.50
C ILE A 17 -0.66 -1.06 -3.86
N ALA A 18 -0.68 -2.17 -4.59
CA ALA A 18 -0.07 -2.26 -5.91
C ALA A 18 -0.75 -1.33 -6.94
N GLU A 19 -2.07 -1.18 -6.87
CA GLU A 19 -2.83 -0.23 -7.69
C GLU A 19 -2.40 1.22 -7.42
N ILE A 20 -2.30 1.62 -6.15
CA ILE A 20 -1.85 2.96 -5.73
C ILE A 20 -0.47 3.28 -6.31
N PHE A 21 0.48 2.35 -6.18
CA PHE A 21 1.84 2.55 -6.69
C PHE A 21 1.99 2.33 -8.21
N ARG A 22 0.92 2.00 -8.93
CA ARG A 22 0.87 2.07 -10.41
C ARG A 22 0.53 3.46 -10.93
N CYS A 23 -0.05 4.33 -10.09
CA CYS A 23 -0.39 5.69 -10.47
C CYS A 23 0.90 6.55 -10.61
N PRO A 24 1.21 7.08 -11.81
CA PRO A 24 2.41 7.90 -12.01
C PRO A 24 2.48 9.11 -11.07
N GLY A 25 1.34 9.75 -10.78
CA GLY A 25 1.25 10.88 -9.87
C GLY A 25 1.60 10.53 -8.42
N VAL A 26 1.32 9.29 -7.98
CA VAL A 26 1.70 8.81 -6.65
C VAL A 26 3.20 8.57 -6.58
N ILE A 27 3.77 7.86 -7.56
CA ILE A 27 5.19 7.51 -7.51
C ILE A 27 6.11 8.70 -7.76
N HIS A 28 5.65 9.72 -8.51
CA HIS A 28 6.45 10.92 -8.86
C HIS A 28 7.06 11.62 -7.63
N GLY A 29 6.37 11.63 -6.49
CA GLY A 29 6.84 12.23 -5.24
C GLY A 29 7.65 11.30 -4.34
N THR A 30 8.04 10.12 -4.83
CA THR A 30 8.63 9.05 -4.02
C THR A 30 9.86 8.44 -4.69
N LEU A 31 10.55 7.53 -4.00
CA LEU A 31 11.61 6.69 -4.58
C LEU A 31 11.08 5.33 -5.07
N GLN A 32 9.78 5.22 -5.34
CA GLN A 32 9.19 3.98 -5.83
C GLN A 32 9.50 3.81 -7.31
N LEU A 33 9.86 2.59 -7.70
CA LEU A 33 10.02 2.22 -9.10
C LEU A 33 8.65 1.89 -9.73
N PRO A 34 8.40 2.30 -10.98
CA PRO A 34 7.22 1.88 -11.73
C PRO A 34 7.31 0.39 -12.12
N TYR A 35 6.19 -0.16 -12.59
CA TYR A 35 6.09 -1.50 -13.20
C TYR A 35 6.52 -2.69 -12.31
N ARG A 36 6.41 -2.57 -10.99
CA ARG A 36 6.57 -3.72 -10.09
C ARG A 36 5.47 -4.76 -10.26
N SER A 37 5.85 -6.02 -10.14
CA SER A 37 4.96 -7.18 -10.07
C SER A 37 4.22 -7.23 -8.73
N ILE A 38 3.12 -7.99 -8.70
CA ILE A 38 2.40 -8.27 -7.46
C ILE A 38 3.24 -9.07 -6.48
N GLU A 39 4.10 -9.97 -6.97
CA GLU A 39 4.97 -10.77 -6.11
C GLU A 39 5.97 -9.89 -5.35
N GLU A 40 6.58 -8.91 -6.02
CA GLU A 40 7.48 -7.96 -5.36
C GLU A 40 6.76 -7.13 -4.28
N TRP A 41 5.48 -6.80 -4.49
CA TRP A 41 4.67 -6.15 -3.45
C TRP A 41 4.36 -7.08 -2.29
N ARG A 42 4.05 -8.36 -2.56
CA ARG A 42 3.81 -9.36 -1.52
C ARG A 42 5.04 -9.54 -0.65
N GLU A 43 6.20 -9.73 -1.26
CA GLU A 43 7.47 -9.82 -0.53
C GLU A 43 7.74 -8.58 0.32
N ARG A 44 7.50 -7.38 -0.23
CA ARG A 44 7.69 -6.12 0.52
C ARG A 44 6.73 -6.03 1.69
N LEU A 45 5.48 -6.46 1.56
CA LEU A 45 4.51 -6.42 2.65
C LEU A 45 4.84 -7.49 3.72
N ALA A 46 5.26 -8.68 3.29
CA ALA A 46 5.63 -9.80 4.15
C ALA A 46 6.92 -9.56 4.95
N ARG A 47 7.80 -8.66 4.50
CA ARG A 47 9.00 -8.22 5.25
C ARG A 47 8.61 -7.44 6.51
N ARG A 48 8.22 -8.17 7.55
CA ARG A 48 7.99 -7.66 8.90
C ARG A 48 9.33 -7.48 9.60
N SER A 49 9.55 -6.29 10.15
CA SER A 49 10.66 -5.94 11.03
C SER A 49 10.06 -5.22 12.24
N PRO A 50 10.63 -5.35 13.45
CA PRO A 50 10.19 -4.55 14.61
C PRO A 50 10.16 -3.05 14.34
N ASP A 51 11.00 -2.56 13.41
CA ASP A 51 11.11 -1.14 13.07
C ASP A 51 10.28 -0.74 11.85
N ARG A 52 9.47 -1.64 11.29
CA ARG A 52 8.71 -1.40 10.06
C ARG A 52 7.23 -1.72 10.25
N HIS A 53 6.41 -0.67 10.29
CA HIS A 53 4.96 -0.75 10.41
C HIS A 53 4.29 -0.15 9.16
N PRO A 54 4.01 -0.95 8.12
CA PRO A 54 3.26 -0.46 6.97
C PRO A 54 1.82 -0.14 7.43
N LEU A 55 1.36 1.05 7.11
CA LEU A 55 0.00 1.52 7.37
C LEU A 55 -0.73 1.75 6.06
N VAL A 56 -2.05 1.65 6.10
CA VAL A 56 -2.96 2.01 5.01
C VAL A 56 -4.04 2.97 5.51
N ALA A 57 -4.44 3.88 4.63
CA ALA A 57 -5.63 4.70 4.75
C ALA A 57 -6.79 4.01 4.02
N GLU A 58 -7.86 3.70 4.75
CA GLU A 58 -9.07 3.07 4.25
C GLU A 58 -10.23 4.07 4.26
N LEU A 59 -10.96 4.15 3.13
CA LEU A 59 -12.16 4.94 2.95
C LEU A 59 -13.28 4.02 2.45
N ASP A 60 -14.40 3.97 3.16
CA ASP A 60 -15.57 3.15 2.82
C ASP A 60 -15.21 1.68 2.49
N GLY A 61 -14.28 1.10 3.27
CA GLY A 61 -13.82 -0.29 3.10
C GLY A 61 -12.77 -0.52 2.01
N ARG A 62 -12.30 0.55 1.33
CA ARG A 62 -11.25 0.45 0.30
C ARG A 62 -9.97 1.18 0.74
N VAL A 63 -8.82 0.52 0.58
CA VAL A 63 -7.52 1.17 0.75
C VAL A 63 -7.26 2.18 -0.38
N VAL A 64 -6.90 3.40 0.00
CA VAL A 64 -6.70 4.55 -0.90
C VAL A 64 -5.33 5.24 -0.73
N GLY A 65 -4.53 4.85 0.26
CA GLY A 65 -3.20 5.42 0.53
C GLY A 65 -2.41 4.68 1.57
#